data_AF-A0A352KNE9-F1
#
_entry.id   AF-A0A352KNE9-F1
#
_cell.length_a   1.000
_cell.length_b   1.000
_cell.length_c   1.000
_cell.angle_alpha   90.00
_cell.angle_beta   90.00
_cell.angle_gamma   90.00
#
_symmetry.space_group_name_H-M   'P 1'
#
loop_
_entity.id
_entity.type
_entity.pdbx_description
1 polymer ?
#
loop_
_entity_poly.entity_id
_entity_poly.type
_entity_poly.pdbx_seq_one_letter_code
_entity_poly.pdbx_strand_id
1 'polypeptide(L)'
;MALGKFRFSIVLISLLSILFLSGCGTVVNRIESEEVVDLSGAWNDTDSRLVSEEMITDALNRPWITDFRSRTGKMPVVIVGDVRNLSHEHINIKTFVNDMERALINSGRVEFVASSTERSQIREERADQDLHARADTRKAMGQEIGADYMLKGTINTIIDQASKKQVRYYQVDLTMISLADNRKVWVGQKKIKKFIKRPTLRY
;
A
#
# COMPACT_ATOMS: atom_id res chain seq x y z
N MET A 1 46.02 40.70 40.05
CA MET A 1 44.53 40.69 40.05
C MET A 1 43.90 40.31 38.69
N ALA A 2 44.66 40.23 37.58
CA ALA A 2 44.11 39.93 36.25
C ALA A 2 43.87 38.42 35.96
N LEU A 3 44.67 37.52 36.54
CA LEU A 3 44.56 36.08 36.30
C LEU A 3 43.25 35.45 36.82
N GLY A 4 42.68 35.99 37.90
CA GLY A 4 41.41 35.50 38.48
C GLY A 4 40.18 35.84 37.62
N LYS A 5 40.17 37.01 36.96
CA LYS A 5 39.07 37.43 36.07
C LYS A 5 39.01 36.60 34.78
N PHE A 6 40.18 36.20 34.26
CA PHE A 6 40.28 35.37 33.06
C PHE A 6 39.79 33.93 33.32
N ARG A 7 40.14 33.35 34.48
CA ARG A 7 39.65 32.02 34.90
C ARG A 7 38.14 32.02 35.16
N PHE A 8 37.60 33.10 35.75
CA PHE A 8 36.15 33.24 35.97
C PHE A 8 35.37 33.39 34.66
N SER A 9 35.92 34.10 33.67
CA SER A 9 35.31 34.28 32.35
C SER A 9 35.29 32.98 31.52
N ILE A 10 36.33 32.15 31.60
CA ILE A 10 36.35 30.83 30.95
C ILE A 10 35.32 29.88 31.58
N VAL A 11 35.19 29.89 32.91
CA VAL A 11 34.17 29.09 33.62
C VAL A 11 32.75 29.53 33.24
N LEU A 12 32.51 30.84 33.10
CA LEU A 12 31.21 31.37 32.69
C LEU A 12 30.85 31.01 31.23
N ILE A 13 31.81 31.07 30.31
CA ILE A 13 31.62 30.67 28.90
C ILE A 13 31.40 29.16 28.80
N SER A 14 32.14 28.35 29.57
CA SER A 14 31.94 26.90 29.68
C SER A 14 30.54 26.55 30.21
N LEU A 15 30.05 27.26 31.21
CA LEU A 15 28.72 27.03 31.79
C LEU A 15 27.59 27.47 30.84
N LEU A 16 27.80 28.56 30.08
CA LEU A 16 26.86 29.02 29.06
C LEU A 16 26.81 28.07 27.85
N SER A 17 27.93 27.43 27.51
CA SER A 17 28.02 26.45 26.42
C SER A 17 27.24 25.16 26.71
N ILE A 18 27.13 24.78 27.99
CA ILE A 18 26.36 23.60 28.43
C ILE A 18 24.84 23.83 28.30
N LEU A 19 24.38 25.08 28.41
CA LEU A 19 22.96 25.46 28.24
C LEU A 19 22.48 25.38 26.77
N PHE A 20 23.39 25.39 25.80
CA PHE A 20 23.05 25.27 24.36
C PHE A 20 23.08 23.83 23.82
N LEU A 21 23.35 22.83 24.66
CA LEU A 21 23.36 21.41 24.30
C LEU A 21 22.01 20.71 24.52
N SER A 22 20.91 21.45 24.70
CA SER A 22 19.56 20.88 24.69
C SER A 22 19.16 20.47 23.27
N GLY A 23 19.66 19.31 22.85
CA GLY A 23 19.21 18.64 21.63
C GLY A 23 17.72 18.33 21.73
N CYS A 24 16.93 18.80 20.76
CA CYS A 24 15.57 18.31 20.56
C CYS A 24 15.63 16.81 20.26
N GLY A 25 15.34 15.99 21.26
CA GLY A 25 15.05 14.58 21.04
C GLY A 25 13.82 14.44 20.13
N THR A 26 13.83 13.44 19.24
CA THR A 26 12.64 13.08 18.48
C THR A 26 11.58 12.57 19.44
N VAL A 27 10.47 13.30 19.56
CA VAL A 27 9.31 12.84 20.33
C VAL A 27 8.47 11.94 19.45
N VAL A 28 8.31 10.68 19.84
CA VAL A 28 7.49 9.69 19.14
C VAL A 28 6.24 9.44 19.97
N ASN A 29 5.11 9.93 19.50
CA ASN A 29 3.80 9.61 20.08
C ASN A 29 3.15 8.53 19.21
N ARG A 30 2.64 7.46 19.85
CA ARG A 30 1.82 6.48 19.16
C ARG A 30 0.42 7.07 19.00
N ILE A 31 -0.07 7.06 17.78
CA ILE A 31 -1.43 7.48 17.42
C ILE A 31 -2.20 6.26 16.91
N GLU A 32 -3.53 6.36 16.88
CA GLU A 32 -4.40 5.30 16.34
C GLU A 32 -4.21 5.15 14.82
N SER A 33 -4.36 3.94 14.30
CA SER A 33 -4.12 3.64 12.88
C SER A 33 -5.16 4.27 11.94
N GLU A 34 -6.34 4.62 12.45
CA GLU A 34 -7.42 5.22 11.66
C GLU A 34 -7.34 6.75 11.64
N GLU A 35 -6.45 7.35 12.45
CA GLU A 35 -6.26 8.80 12.50
C GLU A 35 -5.64 9.30 11.19
N VAL A 36 -6.32 10.22 10.50
CA VAL A 36 -5.84 10.79 9.25
C VAL A 36 -4.75 11.82 9.52
N VAL A 37 -3.50 11.48 9.19
CA VAL A 37 -2.36 12.38 9.37
C VAL A 37 -1.62 12.62 8.05
N ASP A 38 -1.70 13.85 7.56
CA ASP A 38 -0.97 14.32 6.37
C ASP A 38 0.24 15.18 6.76
N LEU A 39 1.42 14.56 6.83
CA LEU A 39 2.66 15.28 7.17
C LEU A 39 3.32 15.96 5.97
N SER A 40 3.52 15.20 4.88
CA SER A 40 4.28 15.64 3.70
C SER A 40 3.40 16.00 2.50
N GLY A 41 2.13 15.61 2.53
CA GLY A 41 1.23 15.63 1.37
C GLY A 41 1.57 14.57 0.31
N ALA A 42 2.50 13.65 0.59
CA ALA A 42 2.75 12.46 -0.22
C ALA A 42 1.63 11.41 -0.01
N TRP A 43 1.67 10.33 -0.80
CA TRP A 43 0.84 9.16 -0.56
C TRP A 43 1.14 8.56 0.82
N ASN A 44 0.08 8.25 1.58
CA ASN A 44 0.18 7.62 2.90
C ASN A 44 -0.72 6.38 3.05
N ASP A 45 -0.69 5.80 4.24
CA ASP A 45 -1.51 4.65 4.65
C ASP A 45 -3.01 4.94 4.53
N THR A 46 -3.44 6.15 4.89
CA THR A 46 -4.85 6.55 4.79
C THR A 46 -5.31 6.58 3.33
N ASP A 47 -4.52 7.16 2.42
CA ASP A 47 -4.83 7.16 0.99
C ASP A 47 -4.93 5.72 0.45
N SER A 48 -3.97 4.86 0.84
CA SER A 48 -3.93 3.45 0.45
C SER A 48 -5.20 2.71 0.85
N ARG A 49 -5.59 2.83 2.12
CA ARG A 49 -6.77 2.18 2.67
C ARG A 49 -8.05 2.69 2.01
N LEU A 50 -8.25 4.01 1.96
CA LEU A 50 -9.46 4.61 1.41
C LEU A 50 -9.66 4.30 -0.08
N VAL A 51 -8.59 4.38 -0.88
CA VAL A 51 -8.67 4.03 -2.30
C VAL A 51 -8.99 2.55 -2.47
N SER A 52 -8.34 1.67 -1.71
CA SER A 52 -8.58 0.23 -1.79
C SER A 52 -10.01 -0.13 -1.42
N GLU A 53 -10.51 0.34 -0.28
CA GLU A 53 -11.87 0.07 0.19
C GLU A 53 -12.93 0.54 -0.80
N GLU A 54 -12.81 1.76 -1.30
CA GLU A 54 -13.77 2.33 -2.25
C GLU A 54 -13.74 1.60 -3.59
N MET A 55 -12.55 1.35 -4.14
CA MET A 55 -12.40 0.72 -5.44
C MET A 55 -12.83 -0.74 -5.43
N ILE A 56 -12.52 -1.49 -4.37
CA ILE A 56 -12.97 -2.87 -4.23
C ILE A 56 -14.48 -2.91 -3.99
N THR A 57 -15.03 -2.03 -3.15
CA THR A 57 -16.48 -1.94 -2.96
C THR A 57 -17.19 -1.64 -4.28
N ASP A 58 -16.69 -0.69 -5.07
CA ASP A 58 -17.21 -0.40 -6.40
C ASP A 58 -17.11 -1.63 -7.30
N ALA A 59 -15.93 -2.23 -7.44
CA ALA A 59 -15.70 -3.39 -8.30
C ALA A 59 -16.67 -4.51 -8.00
N LEU A 60 -16.83 -4.85 -6.73
CA LEU A 60 -17.66 -5.96 -6.33
C LEU A 60 -19.14 -5.66 -6.63
N ASN A 61 -19.60 -4.41 -6.50
CA ASN A 61 -21.01 -4.04 -6.64
C ASN A 61 -21.51 -4.03 -8.10
N ARG A 62 -20.68 -4.48 -9.04
CA ARG A 62 -20.96 -4.44 -10.48
C ARG A 62 -21.49 -5.79 -10.98
N PRO A 63 -22.19 -5.80 -12.13
CA PRO A 63 -22.90 -7.00 -12.61
C PRO A 63 -22.04 -8.25 -12.80
N TRP A 64 -20.73 -8.12 -13.06
CA TRP A 64 -19.86 -9.25 -13.39
C TRP A 64 -19.86 -10.38 -12.34
N ILE A 65 -20.03 -10.06 -11.05
CA ILE A 65 -20.16 -11.08 -10.00
C ILE A 65 -21.47 -11.84 -10.16
N THR A 66 -22.58 -11.12 -10.26
CA THR A 66 -23.91 -11.70 -10.42
C THR A 66 -24.01 -12.51 -11.71
N ASP A 67 -23.43 -12.02 -12.80
CA ASP A 67 -23.39 -12.69 -14.09
C ASP A 67 -22.52 -13.95 -14.06
N PHE A 68 -21.41 -13.94 -13.30
CA PHE A 68 -20.61 -15.14 -13.08
C PHE A 68 -21.40 -16.17 -12.27
N ARG A 69 -21.94 -15.77 -11.11
CA ARG A 69 -22.71 -16.66 -10.22
C ARG A 69 -23.93 -17.27 -10.92
N SER A 70 -24.64 -16.48 -11.72
CA SER A 70 -25.81 -16.95 -12.47
C SER A 70 -25.45 -18.00 -13.52
N ARG A 71 -24.25 -17.92 -14.10
CA ARG A 71 -23.78 -18.89 -15.10
C ARG A 71 -23.14 -20.14 -14.50
N THR A 72 -22.42 -20.02 -13.39
CA THR A 72 -21.58 -21.10 -12.84
C THR A 72 -22.09 -21.70 -11.54
N GLY A 73 -22.96 -20.99 -10.82
CA GLY A 73 -23.40 -21.36 -9.47
C GLY A 73 -22.32 -21.20 -8.38
N LYS A 74 -21.13 -20.68 -8.71
CA LYS A 74 -19.97 -20.59 -7.80
C LYS A 74 -19.55 -19.14 -7.57
N MET A 75 -18.81 -18.89 -6.50
CA MET A 75 -18.12 -17.61 -6.31
C MET A 75 -16.99 -17.48 -7.35
N PRO A 76 -16.78 -16.28 -7.93
CA PRO A 76 -15.64 -16.07 -8.82
C PRO A 76 -14.34 -16.12 -8.04
N VAL A 77 -13.34 -16.77 -8.62
CA VAL A 77 -11.97 -16.81 -8.07
C VAL A 77 -11.18 -15.64 -8.66
N VAL A 78 -10.63 -14.80 -7.80
CA VAL A 78 -9.90 -13.57 -8.19
C VAL A 78 -8.45 -13.65 -7.73
N ILE A 79 -7.54 -13.16 -8.56
CA ILE A 79 -6.14 -12.90 -8.20
C ILE A 79 -5.81 -11.42 -8.36
N VAL A 80 -5.03 -10.85 -7.45
CA VAL A 80 -4.40 -9.53 -7.66
C VAL A 80 -3.11 -9.74 -8.45
N GLY A 81 -3.08 -9.21 -9.66
CA GLY A 81 -1.89 -9.14 -10.49
C GLY A 81 -1.09 -7.85 -10.22
N ASP A 82 -0.21 -7.52 -11.15
CA ASP A 82 0.68 -6.37 -10.97
C ASP A 82 -0.09 -5.04 -10.86
N VAL A 83 0.28 -4.28 -9.83
CA VAL A 83 -0.02 -2.85 -9.71
C VAL A 83 1.26 -2.07 -9.98
N ARG A 84 1.25 -1.25 -11.03
CA ARG A 84 2.47 -0.50 -11.43
C ARG A 84 2.48 0.88 -10.79
N ASN A 85 3.58 1.22 -10.12
CA ASN A 85 3.84 2.59 -9.73
C ASN A 85 4.38 3.37 -10.93
N LEU A 86 3.57 4.28 -11.46
CA LEU A 86 3.92 5.24 -12.50
C LEU A 86 3.94 6.68 -11.94
N SER A 87 3.99 6.81 -10.62
CA SER A 87 4.06 8.11 -9.95
C SER A 87 5.50 8.63 -9.92
N HIS A 88 5.62 9.93 -9.62
CA HIS A 88 6.86 10.62 -9.36
C HIS A 88 7.48 10.31 -7.98
N GLU A 89 6.89 9.40 -7.18
CA GLU A 89 7.38 9.07 -5.84
C GLU A 89 7.44 7.56 -5.59
N HIS A 90 8.21 7.15 -4.59
CA HIS A 90 8.28 5.77 -4.15
C HIS A 90 7.05 5.42 -3.29
N ILE A 91 5.99 4.93 -3.94
CA ILE A 91 4.79 4.42 -3.26
C ILE A 91 5.04 2.97 -2.84
N ASN A 92 4.66 2.64 -1.60
CA ASN A 92 4.66 1.26 -1.13
C ASN A 92 3.48 0.50 -1.73
N ILE A 93 3.70 -0.05 -2.94
CA ILE A 93 2.70 -0.82 -3.67
C ILE A 93 2.28 -2.08 -2.90
N LYS A 94 3.17 -2.66 -2.08
CA LYS A 94 2.84 -3.84 -1.28
C LYS A 94 1.74 -3.53 -0.26
N THR A 95 1.81 -2.39 0.42
CA THR A 95 0.74 -1.96 1.34
C THR A 95 -0.58 -1.81 0.60
N PHE A 96 -0.57 -1.17 -0.56
CA PHE A 96 -1.78 -0.98 -1.37
C PHE A 96 -2.39 -2.30 -1.87
N VAL A 97 -1.57 -3.23 -2.35
CA VAL A 97 -2.02 -4.57 -2.74
C VAL A 97 -2.64 -5.30 -1.54
N ASN A 98 -1.96 -5.31 -0.39
CA ASN A 98 -2.48 -5.96 0.82
C ASN A 98 -3.83 -5.36 1.29
N ASP A 99 -4.02 -4.04 1.13
CA ASP A 99 -5.28 -3.38 1.48
C ASP A 99 -6.42 -3.82 0.54
N MET A 100 -6.16 -3.96 -0.76
CA MET A 100 -7.12 -4.50 -1.71
C MET A 100 -7.45 -5.97 -1.42
N GLU A 101 -6.45 -6.79 -1.12
CA GLU A 101 -6.63 -8.21 -0.77
C GLU A 101 -7.50 -8.35 0.47
N ARG A 102 -7.23 -7.56 1.51
CA ARG A 102 -8.04 -7.53 2.73
C ARG A 102 -9.49 -7.13 2.43
N ALA A 103 -9.71 -6.09 1.61
CA ALA A 103 -11.04 -5.66 1.22
C ALA A 103 -11.80 -6.74 0.42
N LEU A 104 -11.11 -7.45 -0.48
CA LEU A 104 -11.68 -8.56 -1.24
C LEU A 104 -12.08 -9.73 -0.33
N ILE A 105 -11.19 -10.15 0.57
CA ILE A 105 -11.44 -11.24 1.52
C ILE A 105 -12.59 -10.90 2.45
N ASN A 106 -12.59 -9.70 3.05
CA ASN A 106 -13.62 -9.27 3.99
C ASN A 106 -15.01 -9.14 3.33
N SER A 107 -15.07 -8.97 2.00
CA SER A 107 -16.34 -8.88 1.30
C SER A 107 -17.14 -10.18 1.30
N GLY A 108 -16.47 -11.34 1.40
CA GLY A 108 -17.09 -12.66 1.29
C GLY A 108 -17.78 -12.94 -0.05
N ARG A 109 -17.51 -12.15 -1.11
CA ARG A 109 -18.21 -12.25 -2.40
C ARG A 109 -17.42 -12.95 -3.49
N VAL A 110 -16.13 -13.15 -3.25
CA VAL A 110 -15.17 -13.75 -4.17
C VAL A 110 -14.28 -14.70 -3.38
N GLU A 111 -13.76 -15.72 -4.05
CA GLU A 111 -12.62 -16.48 -3.54
C GLU A 111 -11.35 -15.78 -4.00
N PHE A 112 -10.37 -15.65 -3.11
CA PHE A 112 -9.11 -14.99 -3.43
C PHE A 112 -7.97 -15.99 -3.39
N VAL A 113 -7.14 -16.01 -4.43
CA VAL A 113 -5.97 -16.89 -4.51
C VAL A 113 -4.68 -16.12 -4.36
N ALA A 114 -3.66 -16.81 -3.84
CA ALA A 114 -2.32 -16.29 -3.66
C ALA A 114 -1.73 -15.69 -4.95
N SER A 115 -1.01 -14.59 -4.79
CA SER A 115 -0.25 -13.92 -5.85
C SER A 115 0.78 -14.85 -6.49
N SER A 116 1.34 -14.45 -7.64
CA SER A 116 2.41 -15.21 -8.30
C SER A 116 3.62 -15.46 -7.38
N THR A 117 3.99 -14.46 -6.57
CA THR A 117 5.11 -14.53 -5.63
C THR A 117 4.83 -15.51 -4.50
N GLU A 118 3.66 -15.43 -3.87
CA GLU A 118 3.27 -16.33 -2.78
C GLU A 118 3.12 -17.77 -3.27
N ARG A 119 2.56 -17.97 -4.48
CA ARG A 119 2.44 -19.32 -5.06
C ARG A 119 3.80 -19.98 -5.28
N SER A 120 4.83 -19.23 -5.63
CA SER A 120 6.18 -19.78 -5.76
C SER A 120 6.68 -20.33 -4.41
N GLN A 121 6.49 -19.57 -3.32
CA GLN A 121 6.87 -20.00 -1.96
C GLN A 121 6.03 -21.20 -1.50
N ILE A 122 4.71 -21.18 -1.74
CA ILE A 122 3.81 -22.28 -1.38
C ILE A 122 4.16 -23.57 -2.15
N ARG A 123 4.55 -23.45 -3.43
CA ARG A 123 4.98 -24.61 -4.23
C ARG A 123 6.29 -25.18 -3.73
N GLU A 124 7.25 -24.34 -3.35
CA GLU A 124 8.51 -24.78 -2.75
C GLU A 124 8.25 -25.54 -1.44
N GLU A 125 7.44 -24.98 -0.54
CA GLU A 125 7.03 -25.63 0.70
C GLU A 125 6.27 -26.95 0.44
N ARG A 126 5.36 -26.97 -0.54
CA ARG A 126 4.63 -28.19 -0.91
C ARG A 126 5.57 -29.26 -1.47
N ALA A 127 6.62 -28.87 -2.19
CA ALA A 127 7.62 -29.82 -2.71
C ALA A 127 8.43 -30.44 -1.57
N ASP A 128 8.81 -29.64 -0.58
CA ASP A 128 9.47 -30.15 0.63
C ASP A 128 8.55 -31.12 1.40
N GLN A 129 7.30 -30.72 1.63
CA GLN A 129 6.31 -31.57 2.31
C GLN A 129 5.98 -32.85 1.52
N ASP A 130 6.12 -32.87 0.20
CA ASP A 130 5.90 -34.08 -0.61
C ASP A 130 6.88 -35.20 -0.23
N LEU A 131 8.09 -34.81 0.18
CA LEU A 131 9.16 -35.71 0.62
C LEU A 131 9.09 -36.02 2.13
N HIS A 132 8.74 -35.03 2.95
CA HIS A 132 8.90 -35.14 4.41
C HIS A 132 7.59 -35.31 5.19
N ALA A 133 6.43 -34.91 4.64
CA ALA A 133 5.15 -35.01 5.34
C ALA A 133 4.57 -36.43 5.27
N ARG A 134 3.69 -36.75 6.22
CA ARG A 134 2.97 -38.04 6.23
C ARG A 134 2.03 -38.13 5.02
N ALA A 135 1.87 -39.35 4.50
CA ALA A 135 1.10 -39.59 3.28
C ALA A 135 -0.38 -39.21 3.39
N ASP A 136 -0.97 -39.26 4.59
CA ASP A 136 -2.37 -38.91 4.86
C ASP A 136 -2.62 -37.40 4.91
N THR A 137 -1.59 -36.59 5.16
CA THR A 137 -1.70 -35.13 5.27
C THR A 137 -1.11 -34.36 4.09
N ARG A 138 -0.17 -34.96 3.34
CA ARG A 138 0.50 -34.30 2.19
C ARG A 138 -0.50 -33.83 1.13
N LYS A 139 -0.18 -32.72 0.46
CA LYS A 139 -0.99 -32.14 -0.61
C LYS A 139 -0.31 -32.34 -1.96
N ALA A 140 -1.06 -32.89 -2.92
CA ALA A 140 -0.54 -33.13 -4.27
C ALA A 140 -0.22 -31.81 -5.01
N MET A 141 0.82 -31.85 -5.84
CA MET A 141 1.11 -30.79 -6.79
C MET A 141 0.02 -30.66 -7.86
N GLY A 142 -0.11 -29.46 -8.45
CA GLY A 142 -1.03 -29.21 -9.56
C GLY A 142 -2.52 -29.13 -9.18
N GLN A 143 -2.86 -29.15 -7.89
CA GLN A 143 -4.23 -28.99 -7.39
C GLN A 143 -4.54 -27.55 -6.94
N GLU A 144 -3.86 -26.56 -7.52
CA GLU A 144 -4.13 -25.15 -7.23
C GLU A 144 -5.44 -24.69 -7.88
N ILE A 145 -6.24 -23.92 -7.15
CA ILE A 145 -7.45 -23.31 -7.70
C ILE A 145 -7.03 -22.29 -8.77
N GLY A 146 -7.58 -22.42 -9.97
CA GLY A 146 -7.40 -21.45 -11.05
C GLY A 146 -8.23 -20.20 -10.82
N ALA A 147 -7.64 -19.02 -11.01
CA ALA A 147 -8.39 -17.77 -10.98
C ALA A 147 -9.26 -17.62 -12.25
N ASP A 148 -10.47 -17.10 -12.09
CA ASP A 148 -11.38 -16.71 -13.18
C ASP A 148 -11.08 -15.30 -13.66
N TYR A 149 -10.68 -14.42 -12.74
CA TYR A 149 -10.41 -13.02 -12.99
C TYR A 149 -9.10 -12.56 -12.38
N MET A 150 -8.45 -11.61 -13.04
CA MET A 150 -7.27 -10.92 -12.56
C MET A 150 -7.54 -9.43 -12.41
N LEU A 151 -7.30 -8.91 -11.21
CA LEU A 151 -7.30 -7.49 -10.92
C LEU A 151 -5.91 -6.91 -11.23
N LYS A 152 -5.82 -5.89 -12.09
CA LYS A 152 -4.58 -5.18 -12.41
C LYS A 152 -4.73 -3.69 -12.12
N GLY A 153 -3.62 -2.99 -11.92
CA GLY A 153 -3.69 -1.56 -11.64
C GLY A 153 -2.48 -0.73 -12.02
N THR A 154 -2.68 0.59 -12.00
CA THR A 154 -1.61 1.58 -12.09
C THR A 154 -1.89 2.75 -11.15
N ILE A 155 -0.83 3.29 -10.55
CA ILE A 155 -0.89 4.53 -9.77
C ILE A 155 -0.06 5.57 -10.50
N ASN A 156 -0.67 6.69 -10.86
CA ASN A 156 -0.05 7.81 -11.57
C ASN A 156 -0.08 9.05 -10.68
N THR A 157 0.90 9.96 -10.85
CA THR A 157 0.82 11.28 -10.26
C THR A 157 1.06 12.40 -11.25
N ILE A 158 0.45 13.55 -10.99
CA ILE A 158 0.71 14.82 -11.66
C ILE A 158 1.04 15.83 -10.57
N ILE A 159 2.18 16.49 -10.72
CA ILE A 159 2.63 17.54 -9.80
C ILE A 159 2.56 18.88 -10.51
N ASP A 160 1.88 19.84 -9.89
CA ASP A 160 1.84 21.23 -10.32
C ASP A 160 2.35 22.11 -9.17
N GLN A 161 3.37 22.94 -9.43
CA GLN A 161 4.02 23.75 -8.41
C GLN A 161 4.25 25.18 -8.89
N ALA A 162 3.85 26.14 -8.05
CA ALA A 162 4.10 27.56 -8.26
C ALA A 162 4.46 28.24 -6.94
N SER A 163 5.66 28.84 -6.88
CA SER A 163 6.17 29.52 -5.68
C SER A 163 6.10 28.63 -4.42
N LYS A 164 5.32 29.03 -3.41
CA LYS A 164 5.16 28.32 -2.12
C LYS A 164 3.91 27.42 -2.10
N LYS A 165 3.36 27.06 -3.26
CA LYS A 165 2.17 26.22 -3.39
C LYS A 165 2.48 25.06 -4.32
N GLN A 166 2.00 23.88 -3.95
CA GLN A 166 2.08 22.69 -4.79
C GLN A 166 0.74 21.93 -4.73
N VAL A 167 0.34 21.38 -5.85
CA VAL A 167 -0.77 20.45 -5.99
C VAL A 167 -0.18 19.11 -6.39
N ARG A 168 -0.51 18.05 -5.63
CA ARG A 168 -0.24 16.67 -6.01
C ARG A 168 -1.55 16.00 -6.34
N TYR A 169 -1.68 15.53 -7.56
CA TYR A 169 -2.81 14.78 -8.04
C TYR A 169 -2.39 13.33 -8.22
N TYR A 170 -3.09 12.42 -7.56
CA TYR A 170 -2.93 10.98 -7.70
C TYR A 170 -4.12 10.43 -8.47
N GLN A 171 -3.84 9.50 -9.38
CA GLN A 171 -4.85 8.74 -10.09
C GLN A 171 -4.51 7.26 -9.99
N VAL A 172 -5.45 6.50 -9.43
CA VAL A 172 -5.39 5.05 -9.35
C VAL A 172 -6.41 4.48 -10.32
N ASP A 173 -5.92 3.70 -11.28
CA ASP A 173 -6.73 3.00 -12.26
C ASP A 173 -6.64 1.50 -11.97
N LEU A 174 -7.77 0.85 -11.77
CA LEU A 174 -7.85 -0.60 -11.60
C LEU A 174 -8.73 -1.22 -12.68
N THR A 175 -8.42 -2.46 -13.07
CA THR A 175 -9.15 -3.20 -14.10
C THR A 175 -9.29 -4.66 -13.71
N MET A 176 -10.51 -5.18 -13.74
CA MET A 176 -10.80 -6.61 -13.60
C MET A 176 -10.89 -7.25 -14.98
N ILE A 177 -10.06 -8.25 -15.24
CA ILE A 177 -9.93 -8.91 -16.54
C ILE A 177 -10.29 -10.39 -16.39
N SER A 178 -11.15 -10.92 -17.26
CA SER A 178 -11.40 -12.36 -17.30
C SER A 178 -10.19 -13.10 -17.86
N LEU A 179 -9.74 -14.14 -17.16
CA LEU A 179 -8.63 -14.98 -17.61
C LEU A 179 -9.04 -15.96 -18.73
N ALA A 180 -10.35 -16.19 -18.92
CA ALA A 180 -10.85 -17.06 -19.97
C ALA A 180 -10.79 -16.42 -21.37
N ASP A 181 -11.13 -15.13 -21.48
CA ASP A 181 -11.30 -14.43 -22.76
C ASP A 181 -10.64 -13.05 -22.85
N ASN A 182 -9.87 -12.65 -21.83
CA ASN A 182 -9.21 -11.34 -21.71
C ASN A 182 -10.15 -10.12 -21.73
N ARG A 183 -11.47 -10.30 -21.58
CA ARG A 183 -12.41 -9.19 -21.51
C ARG A 183 -12.26 -8.45 -20.19
N LYS A 184 -12.22 -7.11 -20.26
CA LYS A 184 -12.38 -6.25 -19.09
C LYS A 184 -13.84 -6.29 -18.63
N VAL A 185 -14.08 -6.82 -17.44
CA VAL A 185 -15.43 -6.90 -16.85
C VAL A 185 -15.71 -5.76 -15.88
N TRP A 186 -14.67 -5.08 -15.43
CA TRP A 186 -14.77 -3.86 -14.65
C TRP A 186 -13.52 -2.99 -14.86
N VAL A 187 -13.73 -1.68 -14.87
CA VAL A 187 -12.67 -0.66 -14.85
C VAL A 187 -13.11 0.40 -13.85
N GLY A 188 -12.25 0.70 -12.89
CA GLY A 188 -12.49 1.75 -11.91
C GLY A 188 -11.36 2.74 -11.88
N GLN A 189 -11.68 3.96 -11.45
CA GLN A 189 -10.72 5.04 -11.31
C GLN A 189 -11.01 5.81 -10.03
N LYS A 190 -9.96 6.06 -9.24
CA LYS A 190 -10.01 6.94 -8.08
C LYS A 190 -8.98 8.05 -8.22
N LYS A 191 -9.37 9.24 -7.77
CA LYS A 191 -8.56 10.45 -7.83
C LYS A 191 -8.39 11.02 -6.43
N ILE A 192 -7.18 11.42 -6.10
CA ILE A 192 -6.88 12.18 -4.88
C ILE A 192 -6.15 13.46 -5.31
N LYS A 193 -6.52 14.59 -4.73
CA LYS A 193 -5.88 15.88 -5.01
C LYS A 193 -5.51 16.55 -3.70
N LYS A 194 -4.21 16.68 -3.44
CA LYS A 194 -3.67 17.29 -2.23
C LYS A 194 -3.07 18.66 -2.53
N PHE A 195 -3.43 19.66 -1.74
CA PHE A 195 -2.86 21.01 -1.83
C PHE A 195 -1.88 21.25 -0.69
N ILE A 196 -0.64 21.60 -1.03
CA ILE A 196 0.48 21.70 -0.11
C ILE A 196 0.96 23.15 -0.07
N LYS A 197 1.01 23.72 1.13
CA LYS A 197 1.62 25.05 1.39
C LYS A 197 3.06 24.84 1.85
N ARG A 198 4.00 25.58 1.26
CA ARG A 198 5.45 25.52 1.55
C ARG A 198 6.01 24.09 1.43
N PRO A 199 5.93 23.47 0.24
CA PRO A 199 6.50 22.14 0.04
C PRO A 199 8.00 22.15 0.35
N THR A 200 8.46 21.21 1.17
CA THR A 200 9.89 20.91 1.30
C THR A 200 10.26 20.02 0.11
N LEU A 201 11.13 20.51 -0.77
CA LEU A 201 11.59 19.78 -1.95
C LEU A 201 12.24 18.45 -1.54
N ARG A 202 11.65 17.33 -1.95
CA ARG A 202 12.27 16.00 -1.96
C ARG A 202 11.76 15.26 -3.21
N TYR A 203 12.67 14.99 -4.15
CA TYR A 203 12.53 13.98 -5.18
C TYR A 203 13.36 12.77 -4.73
#